data_AF-A0A5J4T9R0-F1
#
_entry.id   AF-A0A5J4T9R0-F1
#
_cell.length_a   1.000
_cell.length_b   1.000
_cell.length_c   1.000
_cell.angle_alpha   90.00
_cell.angle_beta   90.00
_cell.angle_gamma   90.00
#
_symmetry.space_group_name_H-M   'P 1'
#
loop_
_entity.id
_entity.type
_entity.pdbx_description
1 polymer ?
#
loop_
_entity_poly.entity_id
_entity_poly.type
_entity_poly.pdbx_seq_one_letter_code
_entity_poly.pdbx_strand_id
1 'polypeptide(L)'
;MNKLSQIALQLCDVETEEEAIKAIKRVSKFKNNEAIAEVVYDEITYKFHYFNKLTQQEQQSQYADKVFESYKGLPFKVQIDFGVLLQEKLDGNNYKYSARIPSLDNAFKHKQSTITDKKSLEQFKIDMFKQLRELMERTYEDTRNLIVGIFNVMFYTYKLIDTGSRMPYLDKHLKL
;
A
#
# COMPACT_ATOMS: atom_id res chain seq x y z
N MET A 1 -17.05 -0.99 13.13
CA MET A 1 -15.65 -1.25 12.78
C MET A 1 -15.56 -1.56 11.29
N ASN A 2 -14.67 -0.87 10.56
CA ASN A 2 -14.41 -1.11 9.13
C ASN A 2 -13.59 -2.41 8.98
N LYS A 3 -13.78 -3.14 7.88
CA LYS A 3 -13.08 -4.41 7.55
C LYS A 3 -11.55 -4.28 7.59
N LEU A 4 -11.00 -3.11 7.22
CA LEU A 4 -9.60 -2.73 7.33
C LEU A 4 -9.16 -2.51 8.79
N SER A 5 -10.01 -1.93 9.63
CA SER A 5 -9.75 -1.82 11.07
C SER A 5 -9.64 -3.19 11.72
N GLN A 6 -10.47 -4.15 11.31
CA GLN A 6 -10.40 -5.54 11.79
C GLN A 6 -9.11 -6.26 11.35
N ILE A 7 -8.57 -5.93 10.17
CA ILE A 7 -7.28 -6.44 9.68
C ILE A 7 -6.12 -5.82 10.50
N ALA A 8 -6.20 -4.53 10.80
CA ALA A 8 -5.23 -3.78 11.60
C ALA A 8 -5.09 -4.31 13.04
N LEU A 9 -6.23 -4.58 13.68
CA LEU A 9 -6.33 -5.00 15.08
C LEU A 9 -5.77 -6.41 15.37
N GLN A 10 -5.36 -7.19 14.36
CA GLN A 10 -4.92 -8.58 14.50
C GLN A 10 -3.40 -8.79 14.36
N LEU A 11 -2.62 -7.73 14.09
CA LEU A 11 -1.16 -7.77 14.05
C LEU A 11 -0.63 -7.11 15.33
N CYS A 12 -0.63 -7.87 16.42
CA CYS A 12 -0.08 -7.46 17.71
C CYS A 12 1.44 -7.74 17.76
N ASP A 13 2.11 -7.16 18.75
CA ASP A 13 3.42 -7.64 19.21
C ASP A 13 3.34 -9.14 19.49
N VAL A 14 4.32 -9.90 19.00
CA VAL A 14 4.40 -11.36 19.16
C VAL A 14 5.79 -11.74 19.66
N GLU A 15 5.84 -12.60 20.67
CA GLU A 15 7.09 -12.89 21.40
C GLU A 15 7.93 -13.94 20.68
N THR A 16 7.34 -14.71 19.77
CA THR A 16 8.01 -15.80 19.05
C THR A 16 7.75 -15.79 17.55
N GLU A 17 8.68 -16.38 16.79
CA GLU A 17 8.55 -16.57 15.33
C GLU A 17 7.28 -17.39 14.98
N GLU A 18 6.95 -18.41 15.77
CA GLU A 18 5.74 -19.21 15.55
C GLU A 18 4.45 -18.40 15.71
N GLU A 19 4.43 -17.44 16.65
CA GLU A 19 3.30 -16.53 16.84
C GLU A 19 3.20 -15.51 15.70
N ALA A 20 4.32 -15.00 15.22
CA ALA A 20 4.36 -14.18 14.00
C ALA A 20 3.81 -14.93 12.79
N ILE A 21 4.25 -16.18 12.59
CA ILE A 21 3.73 -17.07 11.54
C ILE A 21 2.22 -17.30 11.73
N LYS A 22 1.73 -17.51 12.96
CA LYS A 22 0.30 -17.66 13.25
C LYS A 22 -0.49 -16.37 12.97
N ALA A 23 0.04 -15.20 13.31
CA ALA A 23 -0.58 -13.90 13.05
C ALA A 23 -0.68 -13.63 11.54
N ILE A 24 0.41 -13.84 10.80
CA ILE A 24 0.44 -13.79 9.33
C ILE A 24 -0.55 -14.79 8.74
N LYS A 25 -0.60 -16.03 9.26
CA LYS A 25 -1.58 -17.04 8.83
C LYS A 25 -3.03 -16.64 9.14
N ARG A 26 -3.29 -15.84 10.17
CA ARG A 26 -4.64 -15.30 10.47
C ARG A 26 -5.00 -14.18 9.49
N VAL A 27 -4.07 -13.28 9.19
CA VAL A 27 -4.28 -12.26 8.15
C VAL A 27 -4.40 -12.90 6.76
N SER A 28 -3.72 -14.01 6.49
CA SER A 28 -3.87 -14.73 5.22
C SER A 28 -5.16 -15.57 5.13
N LYS A 29 -5.88 -15.76 6.25
CA LYS A 29 -7.21 -16.39 6.31
C LYS A 29 -8.36 -15.44 5.98
N PHE A 30 -8.11 -14.13 5.78
CA PHE A 30 -9.15 -13.27 5.20
C PHE A 30 -9.54 -13.84 3.82
N LYS A 31 -10.83 -14.17 3.67
CA LYS A 31 -11.38 -14.88 2.49
C LYS A 31 -11.04 -14.22 1.14
N ASN A 32 -10.79 -12.92 1.14
CA ASN A 32 -10.47 -12.17 -0.06
C ASN A 32 -8.98 -11.82 -0.06
N ASN A 33 -8.24 -12.34 -1.05
CA ASN A 33 -6.84 -11.98 -1.28
C ASN A 33 -6.68 -10.52 -1.74
N GLU A 34 -7.78 -9.92 -2.18
CA GLU A 34 -7.85 -8.55 -2.69
C GLU A 34 -9.09 -7.87 -2.10
N ALA A 35 -9.00 -6.59 -1.73
CA ALA A 35 -10.14 -5.81 -1.29
C ALA A 35 -10.04 -4.37 -1.78
N ILE A 36 -11.20 -3.76 -2.02
CA ILE A 36 -11.30 -2.34 -2.36
C ILE A 36 -12.18 -1.67 -1.30
N ALA A 37 -11.72 -0.54 -0.79
CA ALA A 37 -12.51 0.34 0.06
C ALA A 37 -12.43 1.78 -0.45
N GLU A 38 -13.43 2.60 -0.14
CA GLU A 38 -13.41 4.02 -0.41
C GLU A 38 -13.43 4.79 0.91
N VAL A 39 -12.56 5.78 1.05
CA VAL A 39 -12.39 6.58 2.24
C VAL A 39 -12.26 8.04 1.82
N VAL A 40 -13.04 8.90 2.46
CA VAL A 40 -12.92 10.35 2.27
C VAL A 40 -11.90 10.87 3.28
N TYR A 41 -10.86 11.54 2.77
CA TYR A 41 -9.85 12.22 3.58
C TYR A 41 -9.53 13.55 2.92
N ASP A 42 -9.61 14.64 3.68
CA ASP A 42 -9.35 16.01 3.20
C ASP A 42 -10.13 16.34 1.92
N GLU A 43 -11.45 16.07 1.93
CA GLU A 43 -12.38 16.27 0.81
C GLU A 43 -12.10 15.43 -0.45
N ILE A 44 -11.03 14.62 -0.46
CA ILE A 44 -10.68 13.71 -1.54
C ILE A 44 -11.22 12.31 -1.22
N THR A 45 -11.93 11.70 -2.18
CA THR A 45 -12.33 10.29 -2.07
C THR A 45 -11.21 9.40 -2.58
N TYR A 46 -10.50 8.77 -1.65
CA TYR A 46 -9.49 7.77 -1.96
C TYR A 46 -10.12 6.39 -2.12
N LYS A 47 -9.63 5.65 -3.12
CA LYS A 47 -9.83 4.21 -3.27
C LYS A 47 -8.60 3.48 -2.75
N PHE A 48 -8.82 2.57 -1.82
CA PHE A 48 -7.78 1.76 -1.21
C PHE A 48 -7.83 0.38 -1.87
N HIS A 49 -6.79 0.03 -2.63
CA HIS A 49 -6.64 -1.29 -3.23
C HIS A 49 -5.71 -2.12 -2.35
N TYR A 50 -6.27 -3.06 -1.60
CA TYR A 50 -5.56 -3.96 -0.72
C TYR A 50 -5.23 -5.26 -1.45
N PHE A 51 -3.96 -5.68 -1.41
CA PHE A 51 -3.51 -6.96 -1.92
C PHE A 51 -2.73 -7.69 -0.82
N ASN A 52 -3.17 -8.91 -0.50
CA ASN A 52 -2.61 -9.75 0.54
C ASN A 52 -1.82 -10.92 -0.06
N LYS A 53 -1.07 -11.64 0.78
CA LYS A 53 -0.29 -12.84 0.43
C LYS A 53 0.81 -12.55 -0.59
N LEU A 54 1.51 -11.45 -0.37
CA LEU A 54 2.72 -11.15 -1.11
C LEU A 54 3.80 -12.16 -0.71
N THR A 55 4.21 -13.00 -1.65
CA THR A 55 5.25 -14.02 -1.46
C THR A 55 6.46 -13.78 -2.37
N GLN A 56 6.28 -13.01 -3.44
CA GLN A 56 7.31 -12.71 -4.44
C GLN A 56 7.27 -11.23 -4.80
N GLN A 57 8.44 -10.64 -5.02
CA GLN A 57 8.58 -9.21 -5.29
C GLN A 57 7.87 -8.81 -6.60
N GLU A 58 7.84 -9.70 -7.59
CA GLU A 58 7.21 -9.52 -8.91
C GLU A 58 5.70 -9.32 -8.82
N GLN A 59 5.05 -9.84 -7.78
CA GLN A 59 3.61 -9.67 -7.56
C GLN A 59 3.25 -8.18 -7.34
N GLN A 60 4.16 -7.37 -6.78
CA GLN A 60 3.94 -5.94 -6.60
C GLN A 60 3.69 -5.24 -7.93
N SER A 61 4.50 -5.56 -8.95
CA SER A 61 4.33 -5.03 -10.31
C SER A 61 3.00 -5.43 -10.92
N GLN A 62 2.59 -6.70 -10.74
CA GLN A 62 1.30 -7.20 -11.23
C GLN A 62 0.11 -6.51 -10.54
N TYR A 63 0.23 -6.18 -9.25
CA TYR A 63 -0.80 -5.43 -8.55
C TYR A 63 -0.87 -3.97 -9.02
N ALA A 64 0.27 -3.34 -9.32
CA ALA A 64 0.29 -2.02 -9.93
C ALA A 64 -0.41 -2.00 -11.30
N ASP A 65 -0.21 -3.04 -12.12
CA ASP A 65 -0.92 -3.22 -13.40
C ASP A 65 -2.44 -3.31 -13.18
N LYS A 66 -2.90 -4.14 -12.24
CA LYS A 66 -4.33 -4.27 -11.91
C LYS A 66 -4.95 -2.94 -11.46
N VAL A 67 -4.23 -2.17 -10.63
CA VAL A 67 -4.69 -0.84 -10.20
C VAL A 67 -4.80 0.09 -11.39
N PHE A 68 -3.79 0.14 -12.27
CA PHE A 68 -3.80 0.95 -13.48
C PHE A 68 -4.97 0.62 -14.41
N GLU A 69 -5.22 -0.67 -14.68
CA GLU A 69 -6.33 -1.14 -15.50
C GLU A 69 -7.69 -0.72 -14.94
N SER A 70 -7.84 -0.69 -13.61
CA SER A 70 -9.09 -0.28 -12.95
C SER A 70 -9.49 1.18 -13.23
N TYR A 71 -8.54 2.03 -13.64
CA TYR A 71 -8.76 3.43 -14.00
C TYR A 71 -9.10 3.65 -15.48
N LYS A 72 -9.04 2.60 -16.32
CA LYS A 72 -9.50 2.63 -17.73
C LYS A 72 -8.91 3.78 -18.55
N GLY A 73 -7.64 4.10 -18.33
CA GLY A 73 -6.93 5.16 -19.05
C GLY A 73 -7.14 6.57 -18.50
N LEU A 74 -7.93 6.75 -17.45
CA LEU A 74 -8.05 8.05 -16.78
C LEU A 74 -6.83 8.33 -15.90
N PRO A 75 -6.30 9.57 -15.90
CA PRO A 75 -5.23 9.96 -15.00
C PRO A 75 -5.62 9.84 -13.53
N PHE A 76 -4.69 9.36 -12.70
CA PHE A 76 -4.89 9.23 -11.27
C PHE A 76 -3.62 9.47 -10.47
N LYS A 77 -3.81 9.71 -9.19
CA LYS A 77 -2.74 9.82 -8.20
C LYS A 77 -2.66 8.53 -7.41
N VAL A 78 -1.44 8.11 -7.07
CA VAL A 78 -1.20 6.89 -6.31
C VAL A 78 -0.11 7.11 -5.26
N GLN A 79 -0.36 6.56 -4.08
CA GLN A 79 0.62 6.34 -3.02
C GLN A 79 0.52 4.90 -2.55
N ILE A 80 1.57 4.42 -1.90
CA ILE A 80 1.64 3.04 -1.44
C ILE A 80 2.17 2.96 -0.01
N ASP A 81 1.75 1.91 0.66
CA ASP A 81 2.38 1.45 1.88
C ASP A 81 2.37 -0.08 1.95
N PHE A 82 3.28 -0.63 2.74
CA PHE A 82 3.53 -2.05 2.85
C PHE A 82 3.17 -2.59 4.22
N GLY A 83 2.59 -3.78 4.27
CA GLY A 83 2.51 -4.56 5.51
C GLY A 83 3.79 -5.33 5.72
N VAL A 84 4.48 -5.04 6.83
CA VAL A 84 5.83 -5.55 7.10
C VAL A 84 5.89 -6.34 8.41
N LEU A 85 6.67 -7.41 8.41
CA LEU A 85 7.10 -8.13 9.59
C LEU A 85 8.47 -7.59 10.01
N LEU A 86 8.54 -7.13 11.25
CA LEU A 86 9.72 -6.58 11.88
C LEU A 86 10.31 -7.62 12.83
N GLN A 87 11.63 -7.67 12.87
CA GLN A 87 12.41 -8.45 13.82
C GLN A 87 13.28 -7.48 14.62
N GLU A 88 13.10 -7.49 15.93
CA GLU A 88 13.93 -6.78 16.90
C GLU A 88 14.89 -7.79 17.54
N LYS A 89 16.18 -7.46 17.57
CA LYS A 89 17.17 -8.28 18.26
C LYS A 89 17.20 -7.91 19.74
N LEU A 90 16.95 -8.89 20.60
CA LEU A 90 17.11 -8.78 22.05
C LEU A 90 18.51 -9.27 22.47
N ASP A 91 18.67 -9.69 23.71
CA ASP A 91 19.93 -10.25 24.22
C ASP A 91 20.22 -11.63 23.64
N GLY A 92 21.49 -11.86 23.28
CA GLY A 92 21.98 -13.14 22.76
C GLY A 92 21.34 -13.51 21.41
N ASN A 93 20.69 -14.68 21.37
CA ASN A 93 20.01 -15.22 20.19
C ASN A 93 18.48 -15.06 20.27
N ASN A 94 17.97 -14.20 21.16
CA ASN A 94 16.55 -13.96 21.31
C ASN A 94 16.09 -12.84 20.39
N TYR A 95 14.91 -13.00 19.79
CA TYR A 95 14.31 -12.03 18.89
C TYR A 95 12.86 -11.80 19.28
N LYS A 96 12.40 -10.55 19.20
CA LYS A 96 10.98 -10.19 19.27
C LYS A 96 10.51 -9.89 17.85
N TYR A 97 9.27 -10.27 17.54
CA TYR A 97 8.69 -9.98 16.24
C TYR A 97 7.47 -9.07 16.40
N SER A 98 7.26 -8.17 15.45
CA SER A 98 6.06 -7.35 15.40
C SER A 98 5.65 -7.17 13.95
N ALA A 99 4.39 -6.79 13.72
CA ALA A 99 3.92 -6.58 12.37
C ALA A 99 3.17 -5.25 12.29
N ARG A 100 3.38 -4.55 11.18
CA ARG A 100 2.72 -3.29 10.88
C ARG A 100 1.87 -3.46 9.65
N ILE A 101 0.60 -3.08 9.71
CA ILE A 101 -0.25 -2.98 8.52
C ILE A 101 -0.01 -1.66 7.77
N PRO A 102 -0.28 -1.63 6.46
CA PRO A 102 -0.20 -0.40 5.70
C PRO A 102 -1.27 0.61 6.14
N SER A 103 -0.91 1.89 6.20
CA SER A 103 -1.84 2.98 6.54
C SER A 103 -1.70 4.17 5.59
N LEU A 104 -2.81 4.91 5.41
CA LEU A 104 -2.82 6.12 4.58
C LEU A 104 -1.86 7.18 5.14
N ASP A 105 -1.83 7.36 6.47
CA ASP A 105 -0.93 8.30 7.13
C ASP A 105 0.54 8.01 6.84
N ASN A 106 0.91 6.72 6.76
CA ASN A 106 2.27 6.34 6.42
C ASN A 106 2.54 6.51 4.92
N ALA A 107 1.56 6.21 4.07
CA ALA A 107 1.65 6.45 2.63
C ALA A 107 1.86 7.94 2.30
N PHE A 108 1.29 8.85 3.09
CA PHE A 108 1.47 10.31 2.94
C PHE A 108 2.87 10.82 3.26
N LYS A 109 3.68 10.04 3.99
CA LYS A 109 5.09 10.37 4.22
C LYS A 109 5.95 10.15 2.97
N HIS A 110 5.42 9.42 1.99
CA HIS A 110 6.11 9.08 0.75
C HIS A 110 5.57 9.91 -0.42
N LYS A 111 6.45 10.11 -1.41
CA LYS A 111 6.12 10.89 -2.60
C LYS A 111 4.96 10.26 -3.35
N GLN A 112 3.95 11.08 -3.63
CA GLN A 112 2.83 10.70 -4.48
C GLN A 112 3.22 10.69 -5.96
N SER A 113 2.79 9.64 -6.66
CA SER A 113 2.98 9.50 -8.11
C SER A 113 1.72 9.87 -8.87
N THR A 114 1.90 10.39 -10.08
CA THR A 114 0.81 10.70 -11.01
C THR A 114 0.93 9.74 -12.17
N ILE A 115 -0.12 8.96 -12.41
CA ILE A 115 -0.16 7.95 -13.47
C ILE A 115 -1.09 8.45 -14.56
N THR A 116 -0.53 8.69 -15.73
CA THR A 116 -1.23 9.20 -16.93
C THR A 116 -1.20 8.19 -18.07
N ASP A 117 -0.21 7.31 -18.08
CA ASP A 117 0.08 6.37 -19.17
C ASP A 117 0.98 5.21 -18.69
N LYS A 118 1.27 4.27 -19.59
CA LYS A 118 2.15 3.13 -19.29
C LYS A 118 3.56 3.52 -18.89
N LYS A 119 4.12 4.62 -19.42
CA LYS A 119 5.48 5.05 -19.07
C LYS A 119 5.53 5.53 -17.62
N SER A 120 4.54 6.32 -17.20
CA SER A 120 4.40 6.75 -15.81
C SER A 120 4.14 5.58 -14.85
N LEU A 121 3.43 4.54 -15.30
CA LEU A 121 3.25 3.29 -14.54
C LEU A 121 4.57 2.54 -14.35
N GLU A 122 5.36 2.35 -15.42
CA GLU A 122 6.65 1.66 -15.31
C GLU A 122 7.62 2.42 -14.38
N GLN A 123 7.64 3.75 -14.46
CA GLN A 123 8.41 4.56 -13.53
C GLN A 123 7.93 4.36 -12.08
N PHE A 124 6.61 4.35 -11.86
CA PHE A 124 6.04 4.10 -10.55
C PHE A 124 6.41 2.71 -10.00
N LYS A 125 6.48 1.66 -10.83
CA LYS A 125 6.95 0.34 -10.39
C LYS A 125 8.40 0.38 -9.91
N ILE A 126 9.27 1.12 -10.61
CA ILE A 126 10.67 1.32 -10.18
C ILE A 126 10.71 2.07 -8.84
N ASP A 127 9.95 3.16 -8.73
CA ASP A 127 9.89 3.99 -7.53
C ASP A 127 9.34 3.22 -6.32
N MET A 128 8.38 2.32 -6.52
CA MET A 128 7.83 1.42 -5.50
C MET A 128 8.91 0.53 -4.88
N PHE A 129 9.76 -0.09 -5.71
CA PHE A 129 10.87 -0.91 -5.19
C PHE A 129 11.96 -0.07 -4.52
N LYS A 130 12.18 1.16 -5.01
CA LYS A 130 13.08 2.10 -4.35
C LYS A 130 12.54 2.47 -2.96
N GLN A 131 11.27 2.84 -2.84
CA GLN A 131 10.62 3.16 -1.58
C GLN A 131 10.69 1.99 -0.59
N LEU A 132 10.55 0.75 -1.07
CA LEU A 132 10.68 -0.43 -0.23
C LEU A 132 12.10 -0.57 0.34
N ARG A 133 13.14 -0.38 -0.48
CA ARG A 133 14.54 -0.42 0.00
C ARG A 133 14.81 0.69 1.02
N GLU A 134 14.37 1.90 0.73
CA GLU A 134 14.49 3.04 1.65
C GLU A 134 13.75 2.78 2.97
N LEU A 135 12.58 2.12 2.93
CA LEU A 135 11.85 1.71 4.14
C LEU A 135 12.68 0.71 4.96
N MET A 136 13.32 -0.28 4.33
CA MET A 136 14.18 -1.25 5.02
C MET A 136 15.40 -0.60 5.65
N GLU A 137 16.09 0.26 4.90
CA GLU A 137 17.27 0.99 5.36
C GLU A 137 16.92 1.90 6.55
N ARG A 138 15.91 2.76 6.39
CA ARG A 138 15.49 3.69 7.45
C ARG A 138 14.99 2.97 8.69
N THR A 139 14.25 1.87 8.55
CA THR A 139 13.79 1.09 9.71
C THR A 139 14.97 0.58 10.52
N TYR A 140 16.00 0.06 9.85
CA TYR A 140 17.20 -0.42 10.53
C TYR A 140 18.02 0.72 11.15
N GLU A 141 18.17 1.84 10.45
CA GLU A 141 18.91 3.00 10.95
C GLU A 141 18.23 3.61 12.19
N ASP A 142 16.91 3.79 12.15
CA ASP A 142 16.13 4.47 13.19
C ASP A 142 15.91 3.57 14.43
N THR A 143 15.69 2.27 14.23
CA THR A 143 15.23 1.37 15.31
C THR A 143 16.09 0.14 15.54
N ARG A 144 17.07 -0.14 14.66
CA ARG A 144 17.83 -1.41 14.61
C ARG A 144 16.98 -2.65 14.33
N ASN A 145 15.69 -2.48 14.01
CA ASN A 145 14.83 -3.57 13.60
C ASN A 145 15.07 -3.92 12.12
N LEU A 146 14.97 -5.21 11.81
CA LEU A 146 15.02 -5.71 10.45
C LEU A 146 13.61 -5.94 9.93
N ILE A 147 13.31 -5.46 8.72
CA ILE A 147 12.14 -5.94 7.99
C ILE A 147 12.51 -7.30 7.40
N VAL A 148 11.92 -8.36 7.95
CA VAL A 148 12.18 -9.75 7.57
C VAL A 148 11.10 -10.33 6.67
N GLY A 149 10.03 -9.59 6.41
CA GLY A 149 9.00 -10.00 5.48
C GLY A 149 8.04 -8.88 5.11
N ILE A 150 7.45 -8.99 3.92
CA ILE A 150 6.36 -8.15 3.43
C ILE A 150 5.22 -9.09 3.09
N PHE A 151 4.06 -8.91 3.70
CA PHE A 151 2.95 -9.86 3.55
C PHE A 151 1.74 -9.26 2.82
N ASN A 152 1.65 -7.93 2.72
CA ASN A 152 0.62 -7.24 1.95
C ASN A 152 1.11 -5.88 1.44
N VAL A 153 0.35 -5.30 0.51
CA VAL A 153 0.56 -3.94 -0.02
C VAL A 153 -0.80 -3.25 -0.17
N MET A 154 -0.83 -1.94 0.08
CA MET A 154 -2.01 -1.12 -0.17
C MET A 154 -1.65 0.02 -1.12
N PHE A 155 -2.44 0.16 -2.18
CA PHE A 155 -2.40 1.32 -3.08
C PHE A 155 -3.52 2.27 -2.70
N TYR A 156 -3.16 3.51 -2.40
CA TYR A 156 -4.06 4.61 -2.09
C TYR A 156 -4.16 5.48 -3.33
N THR A 157 -5.32 5.45 -3.98
CA THR A 157 -5.50 6.10 -5.27
C THR A 157 -6.66 7.08 -5.23
N TYR A 158 -6.59 8.14 -6.02
CA TYR A 158 -7.75 8.96 -6.32
C TYR A 158 -7.66 9.45 -7.77
N LYS A 159 -8.82 9.58 -8.39
CA LYS A 159 -8.90 10.16 -9.74
C LYS A 159 -8.50 11.62 -9.66
N LEU A 160 -7.75 12.10 -10.63
CA LEU A 160 -7.69 13.54 -10.85
C LEU A 160 -9.08 13.96 -11.35
N ILE A 161 -9.91 14.44 -10.43
CA ILE A 161 -11.22 15.01 -10.77
C ILE A 161 -10.91 16.16 -11.74
N ASP A 162 -11.60 16.17 -12.88
CA ASP A 162 -11.44 17.10 -14.03
C ASP A 162 -10.54 16.67 -15.21
N THR A 163 -9.82 15.55 -15.17
CA THR A 163 -9.20 15.00 -16.39
C THR A 163 -10.21 14.21 -17.21
N GLY A 164 -11.03 14.92 -17.98
CA GLY A 164 -11.92 14.35 -19.00
C GLY A 164 -13.42 14.62 -18.80
N SER A 165 -13.83 15.10 -17.62
CA SER A 165 -15.13 15.73 -17.46
C SER A 165 -15.07 17.11 -18.10
N ARG A 166 -15.92 17.38 -19.08
CA ARG A 166 -16.05 18.72 -19.66
C ARG A 166 -16.48 19.65 -18.52
N MET A 167 -15.64 20.63 -18.16
CA MET A 167 -16.02 21.58 -17.12
C MET A 167 -17.33 22.25 -17.58
N PRO A 168 -18.42 22.23 -16.79
CA PRO A 168 -19.71 22.76 -17.25
C PRO A 168 -19.66 24.23 -17.68
N TYR A 169 -18.71 24.99 -17.14
CA TYR A 169 -18.42 26.36 -17.56
C TYR A 169 -17.84 26.44 -18.99
N LEU A 170 -16.99 25.49 -19.40
CA LEU A 170 -16.38 25.46 -20.73
C LEU A 170 -17.40 25.16 -21.84
N ASP A 171 -18.52 24.50 -21.54
CA ASP A 171 -19.60 24.28 -22.51
C ASP A 171 -20.21 25.59 -23.04
N LYS A 172 -20.15 26.67 -22.26
CA LYS A 172 -20.62 28.00 -22.69
C LYS A 172 -19.67 28.69 -23.67
N HIS A 173 -18.41 28.25 -23.73
CA HIS A 173 -17.35 28.90 -24.51
C HIS A 173 -16.85 28.04 -25.69
N LEU A 174 -16.99 26.72 -25.58
CA LEU A 174 -16.67 25.76 -26.64
C LEU A 174 -17.95 25.46 -27.43
N LYS A 175 -18.33 26.36 -28.33
CA LYS A 175 -19.34 26.06 -29.36
C LYS A 175 -18.82 24.91 -30.22
N LEU A 176 -19.23 23.67 -29.92
CA LEU A 176 -19.15 22.55 -30.87
C LEU A 176 -20.38 22.57 -31.76
#